data_AF-A0A961ZXC8-F1
#
_entry.id   AF-A0A961ZXC8-F1
#
_cell.length_a   1.000
_cell.length_b   1.000
_cell.length_c   1.000
_cell.angle_alpha   90.00
_cell.angle_beta   90.00
_cell.angle_gamma   90.00
#
_symmetry.space_group_name_H-M   'P 1'
#
loop_
_entity.id
_entity.type
_entity.pdbx_description
1 polymer ?
#
loop_
_entity_poly.entity_id
_entity_poly.type
_entity_poly.pdbx_seq_one_letter_code
_entity_poly.pdbx_strand_id
1 'polypeptide(L)' 'MREGDQFLVTRLDRLARSVRDLADLTKQLETKKVDLVVLDQHIDTSTPT' A
#
# COMPACT_ATOMS: atom_id res chain seq x y z
N MET A 1 -13.03 10.36 5.12
CA MET A 1 -12.11 10.40 3.97
C MET A 1 -12.91 10.87 2.79
N ARG A 2 -12.45 11.94 2.13
CA ARG A 2 -13.08 12.49 0.93
C ARG A 2 -12.40 11.86 -0.29
N GLU A 3 -13.09 11.83 -1.42
CA GLU A 3 -12.49 11.37 -2.68
C GLU A 3 -11.22 12.19 -2.97
N GLY A 4 -10.11 11.51 -3.25
CA GLY A 4 -8.80 12.14 -3.52
C GLY A 4 -7.90 12.29 -2.30
N ASP A 5 -8.27 11.77 -1.13
CA ASP A 5 -7.35 11.68 0.00
C ASP A 5 -6.21 10.68 -0.31
N GLN A 6 -5.02 10.97 0.20
CA GLN A 6 -3.84 10.10 0.07
C GLN A 6 -3.55 9.40 1.39
N PHE A 7 -3.42 8.09 1.35
CA PHE A 7 -2.99 7.27 2.48
C PHE A 7 -1.47 7.09 2.43
N LEU A 8 -0.77 7.94 3.19
CA LEU A 8 0.68 7.89 3.31
C LEU A 8 1.10 6.83 4.32
N VAL A 9 1.99 5.93 3.90
CA VAL A 9 2.63 4.96 4.80
C VAL A 9 4.13 5.11 4.68
N THR A 10 4.84 5.04 5.79
CA THR A 10 6.30 5.03 5.75
C THR A 10 6.76 3.71 5.17
N ARG A 11 6.36 2.56 5.73
CA ARG A 11 6.83 1.25 5.28
C ARG A 11 5.71 0.22 5.12
N LEU A 12 5.78 -0.59 4.06
CA LEU A 12 4.79 -1.65 3.76
C LEU A 12 4.80 -2.79 4.79
N ASP A 13 5.97 -3.13 5.35
CA ASP A 13 6.14 -4.18 6.37
C ASP A 13 5.35 -3.92 7.66
N ARG A 14 5.14 -2.64 8.00
CA ARG A 14 4.35 -2.21 9.17
C ARG A 14 2.86 -2.13 8.89
N LEU A 15 2.46 -2.15 7.61
CA LEU A 15 1.08 -1.99 7.18
C LEU A 15 0.36 -3.34 7.13
N ALA A 16 1.04 -4.37 6.63
CA ALA A 16 0.45 -5.68 6.38
C ALA A 16 1.46 -6.79 6.64
N ARG A 17 1.01 -7.89 7.25
CA ARG A 17 1.84 -9.06 7.56
C ARG A 17 2.03 -9.99 6.36
N SER A 18 1.32 -9.74 5.26
CA SER A 18 1.39 -10.52 4.03
C SER A 18 1.03 -9.67 2.80
N VAL A 19 1.50 -10.08 1.62
CA VAL A 19 1.16 -9.44 0.33
C VAL A 19 -0.35 -9.52 0.05
N ARG A 20 -1.02 -10.59 0.52
CA ARG A 20 -2.47 -10.74 0.39
C ARG A 20 -3.22 -9.69 1.21
N ASP A 21 -2.84 -9.50 2.48
CA ASP A 21 -3.44 -8.46 3.33
C ASP A 21 -3.27 -7.07 2.70
N LEU A 22 -2.12 -6.84 2.07
CA LEU A 22 -1.81 -5.60 1.37
C LEU A 22 -2.71 -5.40 0.16
N ALA A 23 -2.89 -6.44 -0.67
CA ALA A 23 -3.77 -6.39 -1.84
C ALA A 23 -5.23 -6.14 -1.45
N ASP A 24 -5.69 -6.77 -0.36
CA ASP A 24 -7.06 -6.58 0.15
C ASP A 24 -7.24 -5.16 0.72
N LEU A 25 -6.21 -4.60 1.36
CA LEU A 25 -6.23 -3.20 1.82
C LEU A 25 -6.25 -2.23 0.63
N THR A 26 -5.39 -2.43 -0.37
CA THR A 26 -5.34 -1.59 -1.57
C THR A 26 -6.67 -1.57 -2.30
N LYS A 27 -7.35 -2.73 -2.46
CA LYS A 27 -8.69 -2.79 -3.05
C LYS A 27 -9.73 -1.98 -2.26
N GLN A 28 -9.64 -2.00 -0.94
CA GLN A 28 -10.53 -1.20 -0.08
C GLN A 28 -10.26 0.30 -0.22
N LEU A 29 -8.99 0.70 -0.41
CA LEU A 29 -8.59 2.08 -0.65
C LEU A 29 -9.02 2.56 -2.05
N GLU A 30 -8.85 1.74 -3.08
CA GLU A 30 -9.33 2.00 -4.44
C GLU A 30 -10.85 2.20 -4.48
N THR A 31 -11.62 1.35 -3.78
CA THR A 31 -13.07 1.49 -3.66
C THR A 31 -13.47 2.81 -3.02
N LYS A 32 -12.62 3.35 -2.14
CA LYS A 32 -12.80 4.65 -1.47
C LYS A 32 -12.20 5.82 -2.25
N LYS A 33 -11.61 5.57 -3.43
CA LYS A 33 -10.84 6.54 -4.23
C LYS A 33 -9.76 7.25 -3.40
N VAL A 34 -9.01 6.45 -2.65
CA VAL A 34 -7.88 6.88 -1.82
C VAL A 34 -6.60 6.34 -2.42
N ASP A 35 -5.62 7.21 -2.66
CA ASP A 35 -4.33 6.82 -3.22
C ASP A 35 -3.37 6.33 -2.12
N LEU A 36 -2.81 5.13 -2.26
CA LEU A 36 -1.80 4.62 -1.35
C LEU A 36 -0.41 5.10 -1.78
N VAL A 37 0.28 5.86 -0.92
CA VAL A 37 1.64 6.36 -1.18
C VAL A 37 2.59 5.80 -0.12
N VAL A 38 3.62 5.09 -0.57
CA VAL A 38 4.66 4.53 0.30
C VAL A 38 5.89 5.43 0.22
N LEU A 39 6.32 6.00 1.36
CA LEU A 39 7.46 6.92 1.43
C LEU A 39 8.81 6.20 1.44
N ASP A 40 8.89 5.04 2.08
CA ASP A 40 10.10 4.21 2.17
C ASP A 40 10.14 3.26 0.98
N GLN A 41 10.38 3.80 -0.22
CA GLN A 41 10.62 3.02 -1.44
C GLN A 41 11.99 2.34 -1.38
N HIS A 42 12.12 1.31 -0.55
CA HIS A 42 13.16 0.30 -0.65
C HIS A 42 12.54 -0.99 -1.23
N ILE A 43 11.79 -0.86 -2.33
CA ILE A 43 11.27 -2.01 -3.07
C ILE A 43 12.46 -2.61 -3.85
N ASP A 44 13.16 -3.52 -3.19
CA ASP A 44 14.13 -4.40 -3.85
C ASP A 44 13.38 -5.56 -4.51
N THR A 45 13.12 -5.45 -5.81
CA THR A 45 12.54 -6.53 -6.63
C THR A 45 13.59 -7.50 -7.18
N SER A 46 14.80 -7.57 -6.60
CA SER A 46 15.91 -8.37 -7.13
C SER A 46 15.84 -9.89 -6.90
N THR A 47 14.70 -10.45 -6.51
CA THR A 47 14.48 -11.92 -6.59
C THR A 47 13.27 -12.28 -7.45
N PRO A 48 13.48 -12.44 -8.76
CA PRO A 48 12.70 -13.39 -9.54
C PRO A 48 13.16 -14.81 -9.18
N THR A 49 12.27 -15.62 -8.60
CA THR A 49 12.35 -17.09 -8.62
C THR A 49 10.96 -17.65 -8.81
#